data_AF-A0A9P6ZNW2-F1
#
_entry.id   AF-A0A9P6ZNW2-F1
#
_cell.length_a   1.000
_cell.length_b   1.000
_cell.length_c   1.000
_cell.angle_alpha   90.00
_cell.angle_beta   90.00
_cell.angle_gamma   90.00
#
_symmetry.space_group_name_H-M   'P 1'
#
loop_
_entity.id
_entity.type
_entity.pdbx_description
1 polymer ?
#
loop_
_entity_poly.entity_id
_entity_poly.type
_entity_poly.pdbx_seq_one_letter_code
_entity_poly.pdbx_strand_id
1 'polypeptide(L)'
;MSLVDVQKGKDIFKRGMNNLPDDTVYHAVIAKKADVESKHLRTLATAWELESAEKHAVLLQKILKNCATDYINSVEEATFFEKLLVKCCRQQLEDDSDFVVAAYTHDFTALNIADMQLQQLMEINAERKLELAAEQLPSEDVLNDRDLQVPTDSESELVQEQMLEGEVIEKRPPSNVLEQQPASEKMTEGDCNSMPLRVIEEYFRYNQRQPLPSGDAAIGDPEVHLNQCMESILTWDSEV
;
A
#
# COMPACT_ATOMS: atom_id res chain seq x y z
N MET A 1 -11.16 50.68 -8.74
CA MET A 1 -10.25 51.81 -8.45
C MET A 1 -9.80 52.39 -9.77
N SER A 2 -9.98 53.70 -10.01
CA SER A 2 -9.48 54.33 -11.22
C SER A 2 -8.02 54.76 -11.05
N LEU A 3 -7.28 54.89 -12.15
CA LEU A 3 -5.90 55.36 -12.15
C LEU A 3 -5.76 56.79 -11.56
N VAL A 4 -6.82 57.60 -11.72
CA VAL A 4 -6.93 58.94 -11.15
C VAL A 4 -6.99 58.90 -9.61
N ASP A 5 -7.61 57.88 -9.02
CA ASP A 5 -7.71 57.75 -7.56
C ASP A 5 -6.35 57.40 -6.92
N VAL A 6 -5.55 56.59 -7.62
CA VAL A 6 -4.19 56.21 -7.17
C VAL A 6 -3.27 57.42 -7.16
N GLN A 7 -3.30 58.24 -8.21
CA GLN A 7 -2.46 59.43 -8.32
C GLN A 7 -2.83 60.47 -7.25
N LYS A 8 -4.12 60.74 -7.04
CA LYS A 8 -4.58 61.61 -5.95
C LYS A 8 -4.14 61.10 -4.58
N GLY A 9 -4.24 59.79 -4.35
CA GLY A 9 -3.77 59.16 -3.12
C GLY A 9 -2.27 59.36 -2.88
N LYS A 10 -1.45 59.20 -3.93
CA LYS A 10 0.01 59.43 -3.88
C LYS A 10 0.34 60.87 -3.50
N ASP A 11 -0.34 61.85 -4.10
CA ASP A 11 -0.08 63.27 -3.84
C ASP A 11 -0.48 63.69 -2.43
N ILE A 12 -1.61 63.18 -1.92
CA ILE A 12 -2.05 63.38 -0.53
C ILE A 12 -1.05 62.74 0.44
N PHE A 13 -0.62 61.51 0.17
CA PHE A 13 0.35 60.80 1.01
C PHE A 13 1.69 61.54 1.07
N LYS A 14 2.25 61.95 -0.07
CA LYS A 14 3.50 62.72 -0.13
C LYS A 14 3.40 64.01 0.68
N ARG A 15 2.31 64.76 0.51
CA ARG A 15 2.07 65.99 1.27
C ARG A 15 1.99 65.72 2.77
N GLY A 16 1.32 64.64 3.18
CA GLY A 16 1.25 64.21 4.57
C GLY A 16 2.63 63.89 5.15
N MET A 17 3.45 63.12 4.43
CA MET A 17 4.79 62.74 4.86
C MET A 17 5.74 63.95 4.97
N ASN A 18 5.66 64.91 4.05
CA ASN A 18 6.49 66.12 4.07
C ASN A 18 6.19 67.05 5.26
N ASN A 19 5.04 66.90 5.92
CA ASN A 19 4.67 67.70 7.08
C ASN A 19 5.09 67.05 8.42
N LEU A 20 5.69 65.85 8.40
CA LEU A 20 6.13 65.13 9.59
C LEU A 20 7.62 65.40 9.89
N PRO A 21 8.04 65.29 11.17
CA PRO A 21 9.46 65.31 11.51
C PRO A 21 10.23 64.13 10.90
N ASP A 22 11.50 64.34 10.55
CA ASP A 22 12.35 63.33 9.89
C ASP A 22 12.45 62.01 10.66
N ASP A 23 12.52 62.06 11.99
CA ASP A 23 12.53 60.88 12.86
C ASP A 23 11.25 60.03 12.71
N THR A 24 10.10 60.70 12.62
CA THR A 24 8.81 60.02 12.37
C THR A 24 8.76 59.42 10.97
N VAL A 25 9.28 60.12 9.97
CA VAL A 25 9.38 59.62 8.58
C VAL A 25 10.28 58.38 8.52
N TYR A 26 11.43 58.39 9.21
CA TYR A 26 12.34 57.25 9.29
C TYR A 26 11.64 56.00 9.88
N HIS A 27 10.95 56.16 11.01
CA HIS A 27 10.18 55.06 11.61
C HIS A 27 9.03 54.58 10.71
N ALA A 28 8.35 55.49 9.99
CA ALA A 28 7.33 55.13 9.01
C ALA A 28 7.91 54.30 7.86
N VAL A 29 9.12 54.61 7.38
CA VAL A 29 9.82 53.81 6.37
C VAL A 29 10.15 52.42 6.89
N ILE A 30 10.66 52.29 8.12
CA ILE A 30 10.94 50.98 8.73
C ILE A 30 9.65 50.16 8.86
N ALA A 31 8.59 50.77 9.40
CA ALA A 31 7.30 50.10 9.55
C ALA A 31 6.75 49.65 8.18
N LYS A 32 6.90 50.49 7.15
CA LYS A 32 6.45 50.13 5.79
C LYS A 32 7.27 49.01 5.18
N LYS A 33 8.60 48.99 5.38
CA LYS A 33 9.47 47.88 4.95
C LYS A 33 9.06 46.57 5.62
N ALA A 34 8.77 46.59 6.91
CA ALA A 34 8.27 45.42 7.62
C ALA A 34 6.89 44.93 7.10
N ASP A 35 5.97 45.85 6.78
CA ASP A 35 4.68 45.51 6.15
C ASP A 35 4.86 44.86 4.77
N VAL A 36 5.76 45.40 3.94
CA VAL A 36 6.08 44.83 2.62
C VAL A 36 6.66 43.42 2.77
N GLU A 37 7.64 43.25 3.66
CA GLU A 37 8.26 41.94 3.87
C GLU A 37 7.28 40.92 4.44
N SER A 38 6.41 41.33 5.38
CA SER A 38 5.31 40.50 5.88
C SER A 38 4.37 40.04 4.76
N LYS A 39 4.11 40.89 3.77
CA LYS A 39 3.29 40.54 2.59
C LYS A 39 4.04 39.59 1.66
N HIS A 40 5.33 39.82 1.41
CA HIS A 40 6.16 38.90 0.62
C HIS A 40 6.18 37.50 1.23
N LEU A 41 6.45 37.38 2.53
CA LEU A 41 6.46 36.10 3.22
C LEU A 41 5.11 35.39 3.15
N ARG A 42 4.00 36.11 3.28
CA ARG A 42 2.65 35.55 3.11
C ARG A 42 2.41 35.07 1.69
N THR A 43 2.75 35.88 0.68
CA THR A 43 2.62 35.46 -0.73
C THR A 43 3.45 34.21 -1.02
N LEU A 44 4.67 34.14 -0.49
CA LEU A 44 5.53 32.98 -0.65
C LEU A 44 4.95 31.74 0.06
N ALA A 45 4.45 31.89 1.28
CA ALA A 45 3.77 30.81 2.00
C ALA A 45 2.57 30.27 1.21
N THR A 46 1.72 31.16 0.67
CA THR A 46 0.59 30.75 -0.16
C THR A 46 1.02 30.07 -1.46
N ALA A 47 2.14 30.47 -2.06
CA ALA A 47 2.68 29.81 -3.25
C ALA A 47 3.13 28.37 -2.93
N TRP A 48 3.80 28.16 -1.79
CA TRP A 48 4.17 26.82 -1.34
C TRP A 48 2.98 25.95 -0.94
N GLU A 49 1.93 26.54 -0.34
CA GLU A 49 0.68 25.83 -0.05
C GLU A 49 0.00 25.34 -1.34
N LEU A 50 -0.03 26.18 -2.39
CA LEU A 50 -0.55 25.79 -3.70
C LEU A 50 0.27 24.66 -4.34
N GLU A 51 1.60 24.77 -4.31
CA GLU A 51 2.47 23.70 -4.84
C GLU A 51 2.26 22.39 -4.07
N SER A 52 2.20 22.45 -2.73
CA SER A 52 1.92 21.28 -1.90
C SER A 52 0.59 20.63 -2.25
N ALA A 53 -0.47 21.43 -2.44
CA ALA A 53 -1.77 20.94 -2.87
C ALA A 53 -1.71 20.25 -4.25
N GLU A 54 -0.98 20.81 -5.20
CA GLU A 54 -0.76 20.21 -6.52
C GLU A 54 -0.03 18.86 -6.41
N LYS A 55 1.05 18.78 -5.62
CA LYS A 55 1.77 17.50 -5.42
C LYS A 55 0.89 16.45 -4.74
N HIS A 56 0.06 16.85 -3.76
CA HIS A 56 -0.90 15.94 -3.14
C HIS A 56 -1.96 15.45 -4.12
N ALA A 57 -2.48 16.31 -4.99
CA ALA A 57 -3.43 15.92 -6.03
C ALA A 57 -2.82 14.87 -6.98
N VAL A 58 -1.58 15.08 -7.43
CA VAL A 58 -0.85 14.12 -8.27
C VAL A 58 -0.64 12.78 -7.55
N LEU A 59 -0.29 12.79 -6.26
CA LEU A 59 -0.15 11.58 -5.45
C LEU A 59 -1.47 10.81 -5.36
N LEU A 60 -2.56 11.49 -5.01
CA LEU A 60 -3.89 10.88 -4.91
C LEU A 60 -4.34 10.28 -6.24
N GLN A 61 -4.10 10.97 -7.36
CA GLN A 61 -4.41 10.45 -8.70
C GLN A 61 -3.63 9.16 -9.01
N LYS A 62 -2.36 9.09 -8.62
CA LYS A 62 -1.54 7.87 -8.78
C LYS A 62 -2.06 6.73 -7.92
N ILE A 63 -2.43 6.99 -6.66
CA ILE A 63 -3.02 6.00 -5.76
C ILE A 63 -4.33 5.46 -6.35
N LEU A 64 -5.23 6.35 -6.78
CA LEU A 64 -6.50 5.97 -7.38
C LEU A 64 -6.31 5.13 -8.66
N LYS A 65 -5.35 5.50 -9.52
CA LYS A 65 -5.03 4.71 -10.72
C LYS A 65 -4.55 3.30 -10.38
N ASN A 66 -3.71 3.16 -9.35
CA ASN A 66 -3.22 1.86 -8.90
C ASN A 66 -4.36 1.02 -8.32
N CYS A 67 -5.18 1.59 -7.42
CA CYS A 67 -6.34 0.88 -6.87
C CYS A 67 -7.34 0.46 -7.94
N ALA A 68 -7.58 1.29 -8.96
CA ALA A 68 -8.43 0.93 -10.09
C ALA A 68 -7.85 -0.23 -10.91
N THR A 69 -6.53 -0.26 -11.09
CA THR A 69 -5.84 -1.36 -11.78
C THR A 69 -5.94 -2.66 -10.97
N ASP A 70 -5.69 -2.60 -9.66
CA ASP A 70 -5.81 -3.76 -8.76
C ASP A 70 -7.26 -4.29 -8.73
N TYR A 71 -8.25 -3.40 -8.74
CA TYR A 71 -9.65 -3.78 -8.82
C TYR A 71 -9.97 -4.50 -10.14
N ILE A 72 -9.53 -3.97 -11.29
CA ILE A 72 -9.72 -4.61 -12.59
C ILE A 72 -9.07 -6.01 -12.59
N ASN A 73 -7.83 -6.11 -12.10
CA ASN A 73 -7.13 -7.40 -12.00
C ASN A 73 -7.90 -8.39 -11.11
N SER A 74 -8.41 -7.93 -9.95
CA SER A 74 -9.20 -8.76 -9.04
C SER A 74 -10.52 -9.22 -9.68
N VAL A 75 -11.18 -8.36 -10.46
CA VAL A 75 -12.38 -8.72 -11.22
C VAL A 75 -12.06 -9.75 -12.31
N GLU A 76 -10.94 -9.61 -13.02
CA GLU A 76 -10.48 -10.58 -14.01
C GLU A 76 -10.20 -11.95 -13.38
N GLU A 77 -9.52 -11.98 -12.23
CA GLU A 77 -9.26 -13.20 -11.45
C GLU A 77 -10.57 -13.84 -10.98
N ALA A 78 -11.48 -13.05 -10.40
CA ALA A 78 -12.79 -13.55 -9.96
C ALA A 78 -13.59 -14.13 -11.14
N THR A 79 -13.56 -13.48 -12.31
CA THR A 79 -14.21 -13.97 -13.53
C THR A 79 -13.54 -15.26 -14.04
N PHE A 80 -12.21 -15.39 -13.90
CA PHE A 80 -11.49 -16.62 -14.23
C PHE A 80 -11.92 -17.77 -13.31
N PHE A 81 -11.95 -17.54 -12.00
CA PHE A 81 -12.42 -18.55 -11.04
C PHE A 81 -13.89 -18.88 -11.23
N GLU A 82 -14.75 -17.90 -11.51
CA GLU A 82 -16.14 -18.14 -11.86
C GLU A 82 -16.24 -19.04 -13.10
N LYS A 83 -15.52 -18.77 -14.19
CA LYS A 83 -15.50 -19.65 -15.38
C LYS A 83 -14.97 -21.05 -15.10
N LEU A 84 -13.97 -21.17 -14.22
CA LEU A 84 -13.41 -22.45 -13.79
C LEU A 84 -14.44 -23.25 -12.97
N LEU A 85 -15.11 -22.58 -12.04
CA LEU A 85 -16.07 -23.18 -11.11
C LEU A 85 -17.46 -23.40 -11.73
N VAL A 86 -17.88 -22.60 -12.73
CA VAL A 86 -19.15 -22.79 -13.45
C VAL A 86 -19.21 -24.14 -14.17
N LYS A 87 -18.07 -24.76 -14.48
CA LYS A 87 -18.03 -26.13 -15.02
C LYS A 87 -18.31 -27.22 -13.98
N CYS A 88 -18.11 -26.93 -12.70
CA CYS A 88 -18.44 -27.81 -11.59
C CYS A 88 -19.65 -27.22 -10.87
N CYS A 89 -20.87 -27.55 -11.32
CA CYS A 89 -22.03 -27.13 -10.55
C CYS A 89 -21.93 -27.76 -9.15
N ARG A 90 -22.27 -26.97 -8.12
CA ARG A 90 -22.19 -27.41 -6.73
C ARG A 90 -22.85 -28.78 -6.51
N GLN A 91 -23.97 -29.01 -7.19
CA GLN A 91 -24.71 -30.27 -7.19
C GLN A 91 -23.85 -31.45 -7.68
N GLN A 92 -23.10 -31.28 -8.77
CA GLN A 92 -22.25 -32.34 -9.31
C GLN A 92 -21.05 -32.62 -8.43
N LEU A 93 -20.53 -31.61 -7.72
CA LEU A 93 -19.48 -31.82 -6.72
C LEU A 93 -19.99 -32.55 -5.47
N GLU A 94 -21.22 -32.24 -5.04
CA GLU A 94 -21.91 -32.96 -3.96
C GLU A 94 -22.19 -34.42 -4.37
N ASP A 95 -22.69 -34.65 -5.60
CA ASP A 95 -22.95 -35.98 -6.14
C ASP A 95 -21.65 -36.82 -6.30
N ASP A 96 -20.58 -36.21 -6.80
CA ASP A 96 -19.27 -36.87 -6.93
C ASP A 96 -18.69 -37.22 -5.54
N SER A 97 -18.84 -36.32 -4.56
CA SER A 97 -18.42 -36.56 -3.18
C SER A 97 -19.20 -37.73 -2.55
N ASP A 98 -20.53 -37.73 -2.68
CA ASP A 98 -21.39 -38.79 -2.15
C ASP A 98 -21.08 -40.13 -2.81
N PHE A 99 -20.82 -40.14 -4.12
CA PHE A 99 -20.38 -41.34 -4.84
C PHE A 99 -19.05 -41.88 -4.30
N VAL A 100 -18.05 -41.02 -4.11
CA VAL A 100 -16.73 -41.41 -3.58
C VAL A 100 -16.85 -41.94 -2.13
N VAL A 101 -17.65 -41.29 -1.29
CA VAL A 101 -17.90 -41.74 0.10
C VAL A 101 -18.61 -43.10 0.11
N ALA A 102 -19.58 -43.31 -0.77
CA ALA A 102 -20.28 -44.59 -0.88
C ALA A 102 -19.34 -45.70 -1.36
N ALA A 103 -18.52 -45.44 -2.38
CA ALA A 103 -17.52 -46.37 -2.89
C ALA A 103 -16.50 -46.74 -1.79
N TYR A 104 -15.95 -45.74 -1.10
CA TYR A 104 -15.03 -45.97 0.02
C TYR A 104 -15.66 -46.82 1.14
N THR A 105 -16.90 -46.51 1.53
CA THR A 105 -17.60 -47.23 2.59
C THR A 105 -17.83 -48.69 2.21
N HIS A 106 -18.22 -48.93 0.96
CA HIS A 106 -18.37 -50.27 0.40
C HIS A 106 -17.04 -51.05 0.45
N ASP A 107 -15.96 -50.45 -0.04
CA ASP A 107 -14.65 -51.10 -0.12
C ASP A 107 -14.06 -51.36 1.26
N PHE A 108 -14.24 -50.43 2.20
CA PHE A 108 -13.85 -50.61 3.61
C PHE A 108 -14.62 -51.76 4.27
N THR A 109 -15.93 -51.88 4.00
CA THR A 109 -16.73 -53.00 4.50
C THR A 109 -16.27 -54.32 3.92
N ALA A 110 -15.97 -54.37 2.62
CA ALA A 110 -15.46 -55.57 1.96
C ALA A 110 -14.10 -55.99 2.53
N LEU A 111 -13.21 -55.04 2.82
CA LEU A 111 -11.91 -55.28 3.46
C LEU A 111 -12.09 -55.91 4.85
N ASN A 112 -12.93 -55.33 5.71
CA ASN A 112 -13.18 -55.87 7.05
C ASN A 112 -13.74 -57.30 7.02
N ILE A 113 -14.60 -57.61 6.05
CA ILE A 113 -15.11 -58.97 5.86
C ILE A 113 -13.96 -59.92 5.47
N ALA A 114 -13.11 -59.51 4.54
CA ALA A 114 -11.96 -60.32 4.11
C ALA A 114 -10.97 -60.56 5.26
N ASP A 115 -10.69 -59.54 6.08
CA ASP A 115 -9.83 -59.66 7.26
C ASP A 115 -10.41 -60.61 8.30
N MET A 116 -11.72 -60.53 8.57
CA MET A 116 -12.40 -61.45 9.49
C MET A 116 -12.35 -62.89 8.96
N GLN A 117 -12.58 -63.10 7.66
CA GLN A 117 -12.46 -64.42 7.04
C GLN A 117 -11.04 -64.97 7.11
N LEU A 118 -10.03 -64.12 6.90
CA LEU A 118 -8.62 -64.50 7.04
C LEU A 118 -8.32 -64.91 8.49
N GLN A 119 -8.78 -64.14 9.46
CA GLN A 119 -8.60 -64.46 10.88
C GLN A 119 -9.23 -65.83 11.22
N GLN A 120 -10.46 -66.10 10.78
CA GLN A 120 -11.11 -67.40 10.97
C GLN A 120 -10.31 -68.56 10.36
N LEU A 121 -9.76 -68.38 9.15
CA LEU A 121 -8.91 -69.39 8.52
C LEU A 121 -7.61 -69.62 9.30
N MET A 122 -7.02 -68.55 9.86
CA MET A 122 -5.82 -68.65 10.70
C MET A 122 -6.12 -69.40 12.01
N GLU A 123 -7.26 -69.13 12.64
CA GLU A 123 -7.72 -69.83 13.84
C GLU A 123 -7.91 -71.33 13.58
N ILE A 124 -8.64 -71.71 12.52
CA ILE A 124 -8.83 -73.11 12.12
C ILE A 124 -7.50 -73.81 11.85
N ASN A 125 -6.55 -73.14 11.20
CA ASN A 125 -5.22 -73.69 10.92
C ASN A 125 -4.42 -73.90 12.23
N ALA A 126 -4.53 -72.98 13.19
CA ALA A 126 -3.89 -73.11 14.49
C ALA A 126 -4.47 -74.28 15.29
N GLU A 127 -5.80 -74.44 15.32
CA GLU A 127 -6.50 -75.56 15.98
C GLU A 127 -6.07 -76.91 15.40
N ARG A 128 -6.06 -77.05 14.07
CA ARG A 128 -5.63 -78.30 13.41
C ARG A 128 -4.17 -78.65 13.69
N LYS A 129 -3.29 -77.64 13.76
CA LYS A 129 -1.88 -77.86 14.13
C LYS A 129 -1.73 -78.31 15.59
N LEU A 130 -2.58 -77.82 16.50
CA LEU A 130 -2.61 -78.26 17.90
C LEU A 130 -3.13 -79.70 18.04
N GLU A 131 -4.16 -80.09 17.29
CA GLU A 131 -4.67 -81.48 17.27
C GLU A 131 -3.63 -82.47 16.74
N LEU A 132 -2.93 -82.11 15.65
CA LEU A 132 -1.84 -82.93 15.09
C LEU A 132 -0.63 -83.04 16.04
N ALA A 133 -0.38 -82.02 16.87
CA ALA A 133 0.66 -82.04 17.89
C ALA A 133 0.25 -82.87 19.13
N ALA A 134 -1.04 -82.95 19.45
CA ALA A 134 -1.55 -83.73 20.59
C ALA A 134 -1.56 -85.25 20.32
N GLU A 135 -1.68 -85.69 19.06
CA GLU A 135 -1.56 -87.11 18.67
C GLU A 135 -0.10 -87.61 18.60
N GLN A 136 0.87 -86.70 18.58
CA GLN A 136 2.30 -87.01 18.66
C GLN A 136 2.81 -86.77 20.09
N LEU A 137 2.40 -87.61 21.04
CA LEU A 137 3.14 -87.81 22.29
C LEU A 137 4.04 -89.05 22.16
N PRO A 138 5.35 -88.90 21.89
CA PRO A 138 6.33 -89.90 22.26
C PRO A 138 6.64 -89.78 23.76
N SER A 139 6.48 -90.90 24.44
CA SER A 139 7.10 -91.17 25.74
C SER A 139 8.62 -90.97 25.68
N GLU A 140 9.11 -90.17 26.63
CA GLU A 140 10.43 -90.08 27.29
C GLU A 140 11.75 -90.37 26.54
N ASP A 141 12.74 -89.61 27.03
CA ASP A 141 14.20 -89.76 26.95
C ASP A 141 14.90 -89.43 25.62
N VAL A 142 15.66 -88.33 25.62
CA VAL A 142 17.14 -88.38 25.77
C VAL A 142 17.70 -86.94 25.74
N LEU A 143 18.54 -86.66 26.74
CA LEU A 143 19.46 -85.54 26.89
C LEU A 143 20.30 -85.27 25.63
N ASN A 144 20.51 -84.00 25.26
CA ASN A 144 21.89 -83.52 25.06
C ASN A 144 22.02 -81.99 24.99
N ASP A 145 23.03 -81.52 25.72
CA ASP A 145 23.67 -80.22 25.65
C ASP A 145 24.16 -79.88 24.23
N ARG A 146 23.99 -78.61 23.83
CA ARG A 146 25.14 -77.76 23.46
C ARG A 146 24.78 -76.30 23.20
N ASP A 147 25.54 -75.46 23.89
CA ASP A 147 25.72 -74.02 23.71
C ASP A 147 25.99 -73.59 22.27
N LEU A 148 25.44 -72.44 21.87
CA LEU A 148 26.19 -71.42 21.13
C LEU A 148 25.56 -70.01 21.30
N GLN A 149 26.43 -69.06 21.63
CA GLN A 149 26.21 -67.65 21.97
C GLN A 149 25.83 -66.75 20.76
N VAL A 150 24.88 -65.79 20.89
CA VAL A 150 25.01 -64.30 21.08
C VAL A 150 25.50 -63.54 19.81
N PRO A 151 25.29 -62.22 19.59
CA PRO A 151 24.19 -61.23 19.82
C PRO A 151 23.76 -60.53 18.51
N THR A 152 22.73 -59.66 18.52
CA THR A 152 22.88 -58.25 18.05
C THR A 152 21.62 -57.41 18.27
N ASP A 153 21.85 -56.21 18.80
CA ASP A 153 20.92 -55.10 18.95
C ASP A 153 20.38 -54.60 17.61
N SER A 154 19.14 -54.10 17.59
CA SER A 154 18.74 -52.96 16.75
C SER A 154 17.45 -52.33 17.30
N GLU A 155 17.64 -51.10 17.75
CA GLU A 155 16.65 -50.11 18.10
C GLU A 155 15.71 -49.82 16.92
N SER A 156 14.44 -49.52 17.18
CA SER A 156 13.60 -48.68 16.31
C SER A 156 12.49 -48.03 17.13
N GLU A 157 12.83 -46.83 17.61
CA GLU A 157 12.03 -45.60 17.58
C GLU A 157 10.50 -45.73 17.63
N LEU A 158 9.95 -45.43 18.81
CA LEU A 158 8.57 -45.01 19.03
C LEU A 158 8.53 -43.47 18.94
N VAL A 159 8.32 -42.96 17.72
CA VAL A 159 8.04 -41.54 17.39
C VAL A 159 6.55 -41.47 17.06
N GLN A 160 5.71 -40.96 17.97
CA GLN A 160 5.25 -39.56 18.04
C GLN A 160 4.07 -39.28 17.08
N GLU A 161 2.85 -39.21 17.61
CA GLU A 161 1.83 -38.32 17.06
C GLU A 161 0.92 -37.81 18.20
N GLN A 162 1.30 -36.63 18.71
CA GLN A 162 0.45 -35.81 19.56
C GLN A 162 -0.49 -35.02 18.65
N MET A 163 -1.79 -35.32 18.72
CA MET A 163 -2.82 -34.46 18.16
C MET A 163 -2.99 -33.23 19.08
N LEU A 164 -2.42 -32.10 18.65
CA LEU A 164 -2.71 -30.79 19.20
C LEU A 164 -3.98 -30.25 18.54
N GLU A 165 -5.10 -30.32 19.26
CA GLU A 165 -6.32 -29.56 18.96
C GLU A 165 -6.04 -28.08 19.23
N GLY A 166 -5.77 -27.33 18.16
CA GLY A 166 -5.65 -25.87 18.17
C GLY A 166 -6.86 -25.24 17.50
N GLU A 167 -7.98 -25.13 18.24
CA GLU A 167 -9.15 -24.38 17.80
C GLU A 167 -8.96 -22.89 18.13
N VAL A 168 -8.35 -22.14 17.21
CA VAL A 168 -8.29 -20.66 17.28
C VAL A 168 -9.46 -20.10 16.49
N ILE A 169 -10.55 -19.81 17.19
CA ILE A 169 -11.69 -19.06 16.67
C ILE A 169 -11.28 -17.57 16.59
N GLU A 170 -10.74 -17.16 15.44
CA GLU A 170 -10.52 -15.76 15.11
C GLU A 170 -11.86 -15.10 14.76
N LYS A 171 -12.49 -14.46 15.76
CA LYS A 171 -13.65 -13.60 15.55
C LYS A 171 -13.22 -12.33 14.82
N ARG A 172 -13.39 -12.31 13.49
CA ARG A 172 -13.41 -11.07 12.70
C ARG A 172 -14.58 -10.17 13.14
N PRO A 173 -14.36 -8.87 13.38
CA PRO A 173 -15.44 -7.92 13.55
C PRO A 173 -16.10 -7.61 12.19
N PRO A 174 -17.42 -7.40 12.13
CA PRO A 174 -18.09 -6.96 10.92
C PRO A 174 -17.83 -5.45 10.72
N SER A 175 -16.93 -5.13 9.80
CA SER A 175 -16.90 -3.84 9.13
C SER A 175 -17.77 -3.94 7.89
N ASN A 176 -18.87 -3.19 7.84
CA ASN A 176 -19.20 -2.32 6.71
C ASN A 176 -20.49 -1.53 7.00
N VAL A 177 -20.26 -0.28 7.37
CA VAL A 177 -21.18 0.84 7.17
C VAL A 177 -21.18 1.13 5.67
N LEU A 178 -22.34 0.94 5.03
CA LEU A 178 -22.56 1.30 3.64
C LEU A 178 -23.00 2.77 3.60
N GLU A 179 -22.04 3.69 3.48
CA GLU A 179 -22.33 5.11 3.29
C GLU A 179 -22.39 5.41 1.78
N GLN A 180 -23.58 5.71 1.29
CA GLN A 180 -23.85 6.09 -0.10
C GLN A 180 -23.27 7.48 -0.38
N GLN A 181 -22.35 7.59 -1.34
CA GLN A 181 -21.96 8.89 -1.91
C GLN A 181 -22.84 9.23 -3.13
N PRO A 182 -23.30 10.48 -3.27
CA PRO A 182 -24.05 10.93 -4.43
C PRO A 182 -23.12 11.23 -5.63
N ALA A 183 -23.74 11.14 -6.81
CA ALA A 183 -23.11 11.23 -8.12
C ALA A 183 -22.29 12.51 -8.33
N SER A 184 -21.06 12.33 -8.83
CA SER A 184 -20.15 13.38 -9.28
C SER A 184 -20.60 13.94 -10.63
N GLU A 185 -20.81 15.25 -10.64
CA GLU A 185 -21.13 16.07 -11.80
C GLU A 185 -19.83 16.35 -12.60
N LYS A 186 -19.82 16.02 -13.89
CA LYS A 186 -18.66 16.19 -14.77
C LYS A 186 -18.37 17.68 -14.98
N MET A 187 -17.33 18.20 -14.33
CA MET A 187 -16.70 19.45 -14.73
C MET A 187 -15.74 19.19 -15.91
N THR A 188 -16.02 19.85 -17.03
CA THR A 188 -15.20 19.88 -18.23
C THR A 188 -13.91 20.64 -17.98
N GLU A 189 -12.78 20.01 -18.30
CA GLU A 189 -11.43 20.60 -18.34
C GLU A 189 -11.43 21.90 -19.16
N GLY A 190 -11.25 23.02 -18.47
CA GLY A 190 -10.79 24.26 -19.04
C GLY A 190 -9.33 24.45 -18.66
N ASP A 191 -8.47 24.62 -19.66
CA ASP A 191 -7.03 24.86 -19.54
C ASP A 191 -6.72 25.89 -18.45
N CYS A 192 -6.32 25.41 -17.27
CA CYS A 192 -5.68 26.22 -16.27
C CYS A 192 -4.27 26.54 -16.78
N ASN A 193 -4.14 27.73 -17.38
CA ASN A 193 -2.87 28.39 -17.65
C ASN A 193 -1.98 28.34 -16.41
N SER A 194 -1.12 27.32 -16.34
CA SER A 194 -0.03 27.18 -15.40
C SER A 194 0.86 28.40 -15.57
N MET A 195 0.84 29.30 -14.60
CA MET A 195 1.82 30.38 -14.54
C MET A 195 3.19 29.71 -14.41
N PRO A 196 4.12 29.90 -15.37
CA PRO A 196 5.28 29.03 -15.46
C PRO A 196 6.18 29.27 -14.25
N LEU A 197 6.46 28.18 -13.52
CA LEU A 197 7.40 28.05 -12.39
C LEU A 197 8.72 28.84 -12.55
N ARG A 198 9.11 29.12 -13.80
CA ARG A 198 10.25 29.97 -14.18
C ARG A 198 10.21 31.38 -13.59
N VAL A 199 9.04 32.00 -13.44
CA VAL A 199 8.93 33.37 -12.89
C VAL A 199 9.32 33.40 -11.41
N ILE A 200 8.99 32.34 -10.67
CA ILE A 200 9.32 32.21 -9.24
C ILE A 200 10.82 31.88 -9.06
N GLU A 201 11.37 30.99 -9.89
CA GLU A 201 12.80 30.66 -9.88
C GLU A 201 13.69 31.86 -10.24
N GLU A 202 13.32 32.67 -11.24
CA GLU A 202 14.10 33.84 -11.62
C GLU A 202 14.05 34.95 -10.57
N TYR A 203 12.90 35.15 -9.90
CA TYR A 203 12.79 36.08 -8.78
C TYR A 203 13.72 35.71 -7.62
N PHE A 204 13.86 34.41 -7.32
CA PHE A 204 14.80 33.91 -6.31
C PHE A 204 16.26 34.10 -6.72
N ARG A 205 16.62 33.84 -7.99
CA ARG A 205 17.99 34.09 -8.48
C ARG A 205 18.35 35.56 -8.46
N TYR A 206 17.40 36.45 -8.78
CA TYR A 206 17.61 37.89 -8.75
C TYR A 206 17.90 38.38 -7.32
N ASN A 207 17.11 37.96 -6.34
CA ASN A 207 17.29 38.36 -4.94
C ASN A 207 18.57 37.77 -4.30
N GLN A 208 19.06 36.61 -4.76
CA GLN A 208 20.33 36.06 -4.28
C GLN A 208 21.58 36.73 -4.90
N ARG A 209 21.44 37.41 -6.05
CA ARG A 209 22.58 38.05 -6.75
C ARG A 209 22.79 39.52 -6.39
N GLN A 210 21.90 40.15 -5.63
CA GLN A 210 22.10 41.51 -5.16
C GLN A 210 23.18 41.49 -4.06
N PRO A 211 24.40 41.99 -4.30
CA PRO A 211 25.34 42.18 -3.21
C PRO A 211 24.72 43.16 -2.23
N LEU A 212 24.73 42.81 -0.93
CA LEU A 212 24.36 43.75 0.12
C LEU A 212 25.11 45.06 -0.12
N PRO A 213 24.43 46.21 -0.21
CA PRO A 213 25.09 47.47 -0.50
C PRO A 213 26.06 47.75 0.65
N SER A 214 27.36 47.51 0.40
CA SER A 214 28.42 48.02 1.24
C SER A 214 28.35 49.54 1.15
N GLY A 215 28.14 50.19 2.30
CA GLY A 215 27.93 51.62 2.40
C GLY A 215 28.93 52.40 1.55
N ASP A 216 28.38 53.35 0.78
CA ASP A 216 29.06 54.45 0.06
C ASP A 216 28.87 54.47 -1.46
N ALA A 217 28.16 53.53 -2.08
CA ALA A 217 27.76 53.66 -3.49
C ALA A 217 26.49 54.51 -3.62
N ALA A 218 26.62 55.67 -4.28
CA ALA A 218 25.54 56.60 -4.57
C ALA A 218 24.32 55.90 -5.18
N ILE A 219 23.13 56.21 -4.64
CA ILE A 219 21.83 55.72 -5.09
C ILE A 219 21.62 56.19 -6.53
N GLY A 220 21.86 55.29 -7.49
CA GLY A 220 21.45 55.47 -8.88
C GLY A 220 19.93 55.44 -8.99
N ASP A 221 19.40 56.22 -9.93
CA ASP A 221 17.97 56.42 -10.14
C ASP A 221 17.24 55.07 -10.37
N PRO A 222 16.35 54.65 -9.46
CA PRO A 222 15.69 53.33 -9.53
C PRO A 222 14.79 53.16 -10.76
N GLU A 223 14.34 54.25 -11.41
CA GLU A 223 13.57 54.15 -12.66
C GLU A 223 14.43 53.69 -13.85
N VAL A 224 15.72 54.06 -13.89
CA VAL A 224 16.64 53.60 -14.95
C VAL A 224 16.87 52.09 -14.82
N HIS A 225 16.95 51.60 -13.59
CA HIS A 225 17.24 50.20 -13.32
C HIS A 225 16.06 49.26 -13.61
N LEU A 226 14.83 49.75 -13.43
CA LEU A 226 13.60 49.02 -13.73
C LEU A 226 13.31 48.96 -15.24
N ASN A 227 13.56 50.05 -15.96
CA ASN A 227 13.44 50.10 -17.42
C ASN A 227 14.46 49.18 -18.11
N GLN A 228 15.69 49.12 -17.61
CA GLN A 228 16.73 48.23 -18.17
C GLN A 228 16.42 46.74 -17.94
N CYS A 229 15.70 46.42 -16.86
CA CYS A 229 15.25 45.06 -16.56
C CYS A 229 14.06 44.65 -17.47
N MET A 230 13.13 45.58 -17.73
CA MET A 230 12.02 45.34 -18.65
C MET A 230 12.46 45.26 -20.11
N GLU A 231 13.42 46.08 -20.56
CA GLU A 231 13.97 46.00 -21.92
C GLU A 231 14.68 44.67 -22.18
N SER A 232 15.39 44.13 -21.20
CA SER A 232 16.06 42.82 -21.31
C SER A 232 15.06 41.66 -21.47
N ILE A 233 13.88 41.78 -20.86
CA ILE A 233 12.79 40.79 -20.99
C ILE A 233 12.15 40.89 -22.39
N LEU A 234 11.97 42.10 -22.92
CA LEU A 234 11.31 42.31 -24.22
C LEU A 234 12.20 41.97 -25.42
N THR A 235 13.52 42.09 -25.33
CA THR A 235 14.41 41.74 -26.45
C THR A 235 14.60 40.24 -26.65
N TRP A 236 14.33 39.42 -25.63
CA TRP A 236 14.48 37.95 -25.71
C TRP A 236 13.32 37.24 -26.42
N ASP A 237 12.14 37.87 -26.52
CA ASP A 237 10.98 37.33 -27.25
C ASP A 237 11.08 37.53 -28.78
N SER A 238 12.07 38.28 -29.26
CA SER A 238 12.26 38.57 -30.70
C SER A 238 13.26 37.67 -31.43
N GLU A 239 13.93 36.74 -30.75
CA GLU A 239 14.91 35.82 -31.33
C GLU A 239 14.48 34.34 -31.35
N VAL A 240 13.20 34.04 -31.10
CA VAL A 240 12.61 32.68 -31.20
C VAL A 240 11.45 32.69 -32.20
#